data_AF-A0A7S1HFI4-F1
#
_entry.id   AF-A0A7S1HFI4-F1
#
_cell.length_a   1.000
_cell.length_b   1.000
_cell.length_c   1.000
_cell.angle_alpha   90.00
_cell.angle_beta   90.00
_cell.angle_gamma   90.00
#
_symmetry.space_group_name_H-M   'P 1'
#
loop_
_entity.id
_entity.type
_entity.pdbx_description
1 polymer ?
#
loop_
_entity_poly.entity_id
_entity_poly.type
_entity_poly.pdbx_seq_one_letter_code
_entity_poly.pdbx_strand_id
1 'polypeptide(L)'
;ATVTGSPSCNRSATQNFTIRVLSVNSAPHFVLDRSVIVIGENTSTVPHLFENIGSNISRGGEAEDEQTIWFTAEVESGPTGVLTDVRLTCHSPDEGVCSAGTVDLSFSTVAGRFGNVT
;
A
#
# COMPACT_ATOMS: atom_id res chain seq x y z
N ALA A 1 12.38 -59.05 -51.59
CA ALA A 1 12.01 -57.62 -51.48
C ALA A 1 12.53 -57.11 -50.15
N THR A 2 13.62 -56.36 -50.15
CA THR A 2 14.21 -55.75 -48.95
C THR A 2 13.52 -54.42 -48.69
N VAL A 3 12.76 -54.33 -47.59
CA VAL A 3 12.18 -53.08 -47.10
C VAL A 3 13.31 -52.28 -46.43
N THR A 4 13.81 -51.24 -47.11
CA THR A 4 14.70 -50.26 -46.51
C THR A 4 13.88 -49.17 -45.83
N GLY A 5 13.40 -49.43 -44.62
CA GLY A 5 12.89 -48.39 -43.73
C GLY A 5 14.04 -47.80 -42.92
N SER A 6 14.57 -46.63 -43.31
CA SER A 6 15.57 -45.92 -42.51
C SER A 6 14.98 -45.53 -41.16
N PRO A 7 15.62 -45.85 -40.00
CA PRO A 7 15.00 -45.71 -38.67
C PRO A 7 14.96 -44.27 -38.12
N SER A 8 15.05 -43.24 -38.96
CA SER A 8 15.40 -41.88 -38.52
C SER A 8 14.52 -40.74 -39.03
N CYS A 9 13.26 -40.98 -39.41
CA CYS A 9 12.38 -39.91 -39.90
C CYS A 9 11.33 -39.42 -38.87
N ASN A 10 11.31 -39.97 -37.65
CA ASN A 10 10.36 -39.55 -36.61
C ASN A 10 10.99 -38.55 -35.63
N ARG A 11 11.54 -37.44 -36.13
CA ARG A 11 11.99 -36.32 -35.29
C ARG A 11 11.33 -35.04 -35.75
N SER A 12 10.63 -34.37 -34.83
CA SER A 12 10.15 -33.01 -35.06
C SER A 12 11.31 -32.00 -34.97
N ALA A 13 11.18 -30.90 -35.70
CA ALA A 13 12.06 -29.74 -35.53
C ALA A 13 11.84 -29.11 -34.14
N THR A 14 12.89 -28.46 -33.61
CA THR A 14 12.81 -27.71 -32.35
C THR A 14 11.75 -26.62 -32.46
N GLN A 15 10.83 -26.56 -31.49
CA GLN A 15 9.85 -25.49 -31.36
C GLN A 15 10.23 -24.59 -30.19
N ASN A 16 10.23 -23.29 -30.43
CA ASN A 16 10.41 -22.29 -29.38
C ASN A 16 9.06 -21.70 -29.02
N PHE A 17 8.78 -21.61 -27.73
CA PHE A 17 7.59 -20.95 -27.20
C PHE A 17 8.03 -19.88 -26.21
N THR A 18 7.36 -18.75 -26.25
CA THR A 18 7.56 -17.68 -25.27
C THR A 18 6.44 -17.75 -24.26
N ILE A 19 6.79 -17.99 -23.00
CA ILE A 19 5.86 -17.89 -21.87
C ILE A 19 6.05 -16.50 -21.26
N ARG A 20 4.97 -15.73 -21.17
CA ARG A 20 4.92 -14.47 -20.42
C ARG A 20 4.14 -14.71 -19.14
N VAL A 21 4.73 -14.36 -18.01
CA VAL A 21 4.00 -14.26 -16.75
C VAL A 21 3.33 -12.90 -16.74
N LEU A 22 2.01 -12.89 -16.55
CA LEU A 22 1.27 -11.66 -16.30
C LEU A 22 1.25 -11.45 -14.79
N SER A 23 1.58 -10.24 -14.34
CA SER A 23 1.39 -9.86 -12.95
C SER A 23 -0.10 -9.84 -12.62
N VAL A 24 -0.44 -10.27 -11.41
CA VAL A 24 -1.81 -10.26 -10.90
C VAL A 24 -1.77 -9.78 -9.45
N ASN A 25 -2.40 -8.64 -9.20
CA ASN A 25 -2.67 -8.01 -7.89
C ASN A 25 -1.70 -8.41 -6.77
N SER A 26 -0.56 -7.75 -6.72
CA SER A 26 0.42 -7.88 -5.65
C SER A 26 -0.01 -7.00 -4.46
N ALA A 27 0.51 -7.35 -3.28
CA ALA A 27 0.24 -6.55 -2.09
C ALA A 27 0.88 -5.15 -2.24
N PRO A 28 0.17 -4.07 -1.86
CA PRO A 28 0.77 -2.75 -1.78
C PRO A 28 1.81 -2.72 -0.66
N HIS A 29 2.75 -1.79 -0.75
CA HIS A 29 3.72 -1.52 0.33
C HIS A 29 3.97 -0.03 0.49
N PHE A 30 4.37 0.38 1.69
CA PHE A 30 4.76 1.74 2.02
C PHE A 30 5.76 1.71 3.19
N VAL A 31 6.47 2.82 3.38
CA VAL A 31 7.35 3.05 4.54
C VAL A 31 6.62 3.97 5.50
N LEU A 32 6.61 3.60 6.79
CA LEU A 32 6.12 4.48 7.85
C LEU A 32 7.28 5.33 8.36
N ASP A 33 7.24 6.63 8.05
CA ASP A 33 8.29 7.58 8.40
C ASP A 33 8.17 8.06 9.85
N ARG A 34 6.96 8.01 10.42
CA ARG A 34 6.69 8.30 11.83
C ARG A 34 5.80 7.23 12.44
N SER A 35 6.37 6.43 13.33
CA SER A 35 5.65 5.40 14.08
C SER A 35 5.12 5.86 15.44
N VAL A 36 5.56 7.02 15.93
CA VAL A 36 5.16 7.56 17.23
C VAL A 36 4.79 9.03 17.07
N ILE A 37 3.63 9.39 17.60
CA ILE A 37 3.12 10.76 17.64
C ILE A 37 2.85 11.11 19.09
N VAL A 38 3.41 12.23 19.55
CA VAL A 38 3.27 12.71 20.93
C VAL A 38 2.42 13.96 20.91
N ILE A 39 1.39 13.97 21.75
CA ILE A 39 0.42 15.06 21.87
C ILE A 39 0.43 15.50 23.33
N GLY A 40 0.52 16.82 23.57
CA GLY A 40 0.47 17.37 24.92
C GLY A 40 -0.94 17.33 25.51
N GLU A 41 -1.06 17.32 26.83
CA GLU A 41 -2.37 17.29 27.52
C GLU A 41 -3.23 18.56 27.33
N ASN A 42 -2.61 19.68 26.94
CA ASN A 42 -3.26 20.97 26.72
C ASN A 42 -3.37 21.33 25.23
N THR A 43 -3.50 20.33 24.36
CA THR A 43 -3.72 20.60 22.94
C THR A 43 -5.14 21.08 22.70
N SER A 44 -5.26 22.11 21.86
CA SER A 44 -6.53 22.61 21.37
C SER A 44 -7.34 21.49 20.69
N THR A 45 -8.68 21.58 20.73
CA THR A 45 -9.58 20.65 20.02
C THR A 45 -9.61 20.87 18.50
N VAL A 46 -8.65 21.61 17.96
CA VAL A 46 -8.48 21.85 16.53
C VAL A 46 -7.84 20.60 15.92
N PRO A 47 -8.14 20.26 14.64
CA PRO A 47 -7.48 19.15 13.96
C PRO A 47 -5.96 19.28 14.02
N HIS A 48 -5.31 18.22 14.49
CA HIS A 48 -3.89 18.02 14.37
C HIS A 48 -3.59 17.45 12.99
N LEU A 49 -2.56 17.98 12.33
CA LEU A 49 -2.06 17.49 11.05
C LEU A 49 -0.61 17.05 11.23
N PHE A 50 -0.35 15.80 10.87
CA PHE A 50 0.98 15.22 10.78
C PHE A 50 1.24 14.88 9.34
N GLU A 51 2.02 15.74 8.69
CA GLU A 51 2.37 15.58 7.29
C GLU A 51 3.43 14.48 7.12
N ASN A 52 3.35 13.77 5.99
CA ASN A 52 4.33 12.78 5.55
C ASN A 52 4.66 11.74 6.63
N ILE A 53 3.63 11.16 7.26
CA ILE A 53 3.79 10.05 8.21
C ILE A 53 4.16 8.74 7.51
N GLY A 54 3.93 8.65 6.20
CA GLY A 54 4.40 7.55 5.38
C GLY A 54 4.74 7.99 3.95
N SER A 55 5.62 7.22 3.32
CA SER A 55 6.16 7.48 1.99
C SER A 55 6.47 6.17 1.27
N ASN A 56 7.12 6.26 0.10
CA ASN A 56 7.50 5.12 -0.73
C ASN A 56 6.31 4.18 -1.01
N ILE A 57 5.17 4.77 -1.31
CA ILE A 57 3.93 4.04 -1.53
C ILE A 57 3.96 3.41 -2.92
N SER A 58 3.82 2.08 -2.95
CA SER A 58 3.74 1.29 -4.17
C SER A 58 2.45 0.48 -4.19
N ARG A 59 1.89 0.38 -5.39
CA ARG A 59 0.67 -0.38 -5.69
C ARG A 59 0.91 -1.88 -5.68
N GLY A 60 2.16 -2.32 -5.85
CA GLY A 60 2.50 -3.73 -5.90
C GLY A 60 3.67 -4.00 -6.85
N GLY A 61 3.55 -5.08 -7.61
CA GLY A 61 4.56 -5.59 -8.53
C GLY A 61 4.58 -4.86 -9.87
N GLU A 62 5.33 -5.41 -10.83
CA GLU A 62 5.42 -4.84 -12.18
C GLU A 62 4.06 -4.89 -12.89
N ALA A 63 3.74 -3.88 -13.71
CA ALA A 63 2.52 -3.81 -14.54
C ALA A 63 1.18 -3.85 -13.74
N GLU A 64 1.16 -3.20 -12.58
CA GLU A 64 -0.03 -3.01 -11.73
C GLU A 64 -0.44 -1.53 -11.65
N ASP A 65 -0.16 -0.76 -12.70
CA ASP A 65 -0.41 0.69 -12.81
C ASP A 65 -1.90 1.08 -12.75
N GLU A 66 -2.81 0.12 -12.77
CA GLU A 66 -4.26 0.32 -12.65
C GLU A 66 -4.79 0.01 -11.24
N GLN A 67 -3.97 -0.60 -10.38
CA GLN A 67 -4.38 -0.92 -9.01
C GLN A 67 -4.55 0.36 -8.19
N THR A 68 -5.64 0.42 -7.44
CA THR A 68 -5.95 1.54 -6.54
C THR A 68 -5.56 1.19 -5.11
N ILE A 69 -4.97 2.16 -4.41
CA ILE A 69 -4.62 2.04 -2.99
C ILE A 69 -5.48 3.00 -2.18
N TRP A 70 -5.95 2.54 -1.02
CA TRP A 70 -6.60 3.37 0.00
C TRP A 70 -5.98 3.11 1.37
N PHE A 71 -6.06 4.13 2.23
CA PHE A 71 -5.58 4.05 3.60
C PHE A 71 -6.74 4.24 4.58
N THR A 72 -6.69 3.50 5.68
CA THR A 72 -7.61 3.63 6.81
C THR A 72 -6.81 3.61 8.10
N ALA A 73 -7.26 4.34 9.11
CA ALA A 73 -6.66 4.35 10.43
C ALA A 73 -7.70 3.99 11.49
N GLU A 74 -7.32 3.13 12.42
CA GLU A 74 -8.13 2.74 13.58
C GLU A 74 -7.28 2.87 14.85
N VAL A 75 -7.95 3.23 15.95
CA VAL A 75 -7.32 3.29 17.27
C VAL A 75 -7.44 1.93 17.92
N GLU A 76 -6.34 1.17 17.91
CA GLU A 76 -6.27 -0.19 18.46
C GLU A 76 -6.36 -0.23 19.99
N SER A 77 -5.81 0.80 20.66
CA SER A 77 -5.70 0.82 22.12
C SER A 77 -5.74 2.23 22.70
N GLY A 78 -6.15 2.35 23.96
CA GLY A 78 -6.19 3.60 24.72
C GLY A 78 -7.60 4.05 25.14
N PRO A 79 -7.71 5.20 25.83
CA PRO A 79 -8.99 5.67 26.34
C PRO A 79 -9.95 6.08 25.23
N THR A 80 -11.12 5.46 25.19
CA THR A 80 -12.13 5.70 24.16
C THR A 80 -12.60 7.15 24.15
N GLY A 81 -12.69 7.72 22.94
CA GLY A 81 -13.19 9.07 22.72
C GLY A 81 -12.18 10.18 22.97
N VAL A 82 -10.90 9.87 23.22
CA VAL A 82 -9.82 10.88 23.24
C VAL A 82 -9.59 11.46 21.85
N LEU A 83 -9.55 10.59 20.84
CA LEU A 83 -9.40 10.95 19.43
C LEU A 83 -10.76 10.89 18.71
N THR A 84 -10.96 11.81 17.77
CA THR A 84 -12.08 11.81 16.83
C THR A 84 -11.59 12.24 15.45
N ASP A 85 -12.39 11.95 14.42
CA ASP A 85 -12.10 12.31 13.02
C ASP A 85 -10.69 11.89 12.56
N VAL A 86 -10.28 10.68 12.95
CA VAL A 86 -8.99 10.10 12.51
C VAL A 86 -9.06 9.82 11.01
N ARG A 87 -8.20 10.46 10.23
CA ARG A 87 -8.16 10.35 8.77
C ARG A 87 -6.74 10.24 8.25
N LEU A 88 -6.56 9.40 7.24
CA LEU A 88 -5.38 9.37 6.42
C LEU A 88 -5.69 10.04 5.09
N THR A 89 -4.92 11.07 4.75
CA THR A 89 -4.99 11.75 3.46
C THR A 89 -3.75 11.40 2.68
N CYS A 90 -3.94 10.96 1.45
CA CYS A 90 -2.84 10.59 0.59
C CYS A 90 -2.61 11.67 -0.46
N HIS A 91 -1.35 11.99 -0.69
CA HIS A 91 -0.89 13.00 -1.63
C HIS A 91 0.00 12.33 -2.67
N SER A 92 -0.55 12.07 -3.86
CA SER A 92 0.20 11.50 -4.98
C SER A 92 0.16 12.40 -6.21
N PRO A 93 1.19 12.33 -7.08
CA PRO A 93 1.16 13.01 -8.38
C PRO A 93 0.01 12.53 -9.26
N ASP A 94 -0.36 11.25 -9.12
CA ASP A 94 -1.49 10.63 -9.80
C ASP A 94 -2.71 10.69 -8.88
N GLU A 95 -3.61 11.64 -9.16
CA GLU A 95 -4.85 11.84 -8.40
C GLU A 95 -5.66 10.54 -8.31
N GLY A 96 -6.05 10.17 -7.08
CA GLY A 96 -6.93 9.03 -6.81
C GLY A 96 -6.26 7.66 -6.70
N VAL A 97 -4.93 7.57 -6.80
CA VAL A 97 -4.27 6.25 -6.84
C VAL A 97 -3.09 6.05 -5.91
N CYS A 98 -2.65 7.09 -5.21
CA CYS A 98 -1.75 6.98 -4.07
C CYS A 98 -0.40 6.31 -4.33
N SER A 99 0.07 6.24 -5.57
CA SER A 99 1.43 5.78 -5.89
C SER A 99 2.44 6.90 -5.83
N ALA A 100 3.67 6.57 -5.42
CA ALA A 100 4.80 7.50 -5.35
C ALA A 100 4.51 8.77 -4.54
N GLY A 101 3.50 8.70 -3.66
CA GLY A 101 3.01 9.79 -2.84
C GLY A 101 3.46 9.71 -1.39
N THR A 102 2.91 10.61 -0.59
CA THR A 102 3.02 10.60 0.87
C THR A 102 1.64 10.50 1.51
N VAL A 103 1.60 10.09 2.78
CA VAL A 103 0.36 10.04 3.58
C VAL A 103 0.50 10.96 4.76
N ASP A 104 -0.55 11.75 4.99
CA ASP A 104 -0.74 12.62 6.12
C ASP A 104 -1.78 12.02 7.06
N LEU A 105 -1.56 12.16 8.37
CA LEU A 105 -2.54 11.82 9.39
C LEU A 105 -3.16 13.09 9.95
N SER A 106 -4.48 13.12 10.01
CA SER A 106 -5.21 14.11 10.79
C SER A 106 -6.15 13.47 11.80
N PHE A 107 -6.33 14.15 12.92
CA PHE A 107 -7.32 13.79 13.96
C PHE A 107 -7.58 15.00 14.84
N SER A 108 -8.69 15.00 15.56
CA SER A 108 -8.97 15.99 16.61
C SER A 108 -8.98 15.36 17.99
N THR A 109 -8.60 16.13 19.00
CA THR A 109 -8.77 15.76 20.40
C THR A 109 -10.09 16.27 20.94
N VAL A 110 -10.68 15.55 21.91
CA VAL A 110 -11.95 15.97 22.54
C VAL A 110 -11.66 16.74 23.84
N ALA A 111 -12.27 17.92 23.99
CA ALA A 111 -12.10 18.76 25.17
C ALA A 111 -12.45 18.02 26.47
N GLY A 112 -11.61 18.19 27.49
CA GLY A 112 -11.82 17.59 28.81
C GLY A 112 -11.65 16.07 28.85
N ARG A 113 -11.14 15.45 27.78
CA ARG A 113 -10.70 14.06 27.79
C ARG A 113 -9.17 14.01 27.81
N PHE A 114 -8.66 13.17 28.70
CA PHE A 114 -7.23 13.01 28.94
C PHE A 114 -6.89 11.53 28.91
N GLY A 115 -5.67 11.21 28.49
CA GLY A 115 -5.26 9.84 28.33
C GLY A 115 -4.01 9.71 27.47
N ASN A 116 -3.34 8.57 27.59
CA ASN A 116 -2.27 8.21 26.67
C ASN A 116 -2.85 7.33 25.56
N VAL A 117 -2.57 7.68 24.30
CA VAL A 117 -2.84 6.79 23.16
C VAL A 117 -1.53 6.04 22.93
N THR A 118 -1.52 4.75 23.22
CA THR A 118 -0.36 3.85 23.07
C THR A 118 -0.52 2.92 21.91
#